data_AF-A0A7K5R491-F1
#
_entry.id   AF-A0A7K5R491-F1
#
_cell.length_a   1.000
_cell.length_b   1.000
_cell.length_c   1.000
_cell.angle_alpha   90.00
_cell.angle_beta   90.00
_cell.angle_gamma   90.00
#
_symmetry.space_group_name_H-M   'P 1'
#
loop_
_entity.id
_entity.type
_entity.pdbx_description
1 polymer ?
#
loop_
_entity_poly.entity_id
_entity_poly.type
_entity_poly.pdbx_seq_one_letter_code
_entity_poly.pdbx_strand_id
1 'polypeptide(L)'
;MRFRAKIVDLACLNHFSRIINTIAKLAKTCILRLTLCKLYFILSDKVANGGASMWCELSQGNFFDEFQMEGVAAEHNEIYLEFVPENLWRALKTAQSAKAVKIKLTNKHCPCLRVAVELPSVSSSSRIVTHDIPVGVIPRRMWNDFREPSVPDFDVSIYLPVLKTMKSVVERMKNLSNFIVIEANLSGEMNLKIEADLVSVTTHFKDLGNPPWASEDGCQSSAQGRDLESMAEACIDIKKLQQLLAGQQVNPTKALCNIVHKRIVHFILLHEEVSLQYFIPAIA
;
A
#
# COMPACT_ATOMS: atom_id res chain seq x y z
N MET A 1 5.42 25.19 -9.05
CA MET A 1 5.66 23.74 -8.99
C MET A 1 5.81 23.17 -10.39
N ARG A 2 6.83 22.36 -10.60
CA ARG A 2 7.10 21.63 -11.84
C ARG A 2 7.49 20.21 -11.46
N PHE A 3 7.00 19.24 -12.22
CA PHE A 3 7.35 17.85 -12.05
C PHE A 3 7.51 17.21 -13.43
N ARG A 4 8.62 16.51 -13.62
CA ARG A 4 8.93 15.74 -14.82
C ARG A 4 9.68 14.49 -14.40
N ALA A 5 9.16 13.34 -14.78
CA ALA A 5 9.82 12.06 -14.63
C ALA A 5 9.83 11.29 -15.96
N LYS A 6 10.83 10.44 -16.18
CA LYS A 6 10.95 9.59 -17.37
C LYS A 6 11.39 8.19 -16.95
N ILE A 7 10.73 7.19 -17.52
CA ILE A 7 11.06 5.77 -17.37
C ILE A 7 11.35 5.24 -18.77
N VAL A 8 12.51 4.63 -18.98
CA VAL A 8 12.91 4.00 -20.24
C VAL A 8 12.93 2.48 -20.09
N ASP A 9 13.38 1.96 -18.94
CA ASP A 9 13.44 0.52 -18.73
C ASP A 9 12.04 -0.12 -18.60
N LEU A 10 11.85 -1.19 -19.37
CA LEU A 10 10.59 -1.93 -19.44
C LEU A 10 10.33 -2.74 -18.16
N ALA A 11 11.37 -3.25 -17.49
CA ALA A 11 11.22 -3.97 -16.24
C ALA A 11 10.78 -3.03 -15.12
N CYS A 12 11.45 -1.90 -14.96
CA CYS A 12 11.05 -0.82 -14.03
C CYS A 12 9.63 -0.32 -14.31
N LEU A 13 9.27 -0.14 -15.58
CA LEU A 13 7.91 0.28 -15.96
C LEU A 13 6.84 -0.74 -15.57
N ASN A 14 7.08 -2.03 -15.86
CA ASN A 14 6.16 -3.09 -15.50
C ASN A 14 6.04 -3.23 -13.96
N HIS A 15 7.15 -3.05 -13.24
CA HIS A 15 7.15 -3.02 -11.78
C HIS A 15 6.33 -1.83 -11.24
N PHE A 16 6.56 -0.62 -11.75
CA PHE A 16 5.78 0.58 -11.40
C PHE A 16 4.28 0.40 -11.69
N SER A 17 3.93 -0.12 -12.87
CA SER A 17 2.54 -0.40 -13.26
C SER A 17 1.85 -1.39 -12.31
N ARG A 18 2.57 -2.41 -11.84
CA ARG A 18 2.05 -3.37 -10.83
C ARG A 18 1.80 -2.68 -9.48
N ILE A 19 2.70 -1.81 -9.03
CA ILE A 19 2.52 -1.08 -7.76
C ILE A 19 1.30 -0.16 -7.84
N ILE A 20 1.15 0.60 -8.93
CA ILE A 20 -0.04 1.46 -9.12
C ILE A 20 -1.32 0.62 -9.23
N ASN A 21 -1.28 -0.57 -9.83
CA ASN A 21 -2.43 -1.50 -9.83
C ASN A 21 -2.82 -1.93 -8.41
N THR A 22 -1.84 -2.27 -7.58
CA THR A 22 -2.06 -2.62 -6.17
C THR A 22 -2.73 -1.46 -5.43
N ILE A 23 -2.23 -0.24 -5.62
CA ILE A 23 -2.78 0.98 -5.00
C ILE A 23 -4.20 1.25 -5.53
N ALA A 24 -4.46 1.07 -6.82
CA ALA A 24 -5.78 1.27 -7.42
C ALA A 24 -6.86 0.32 -6.86
N LYS A 25 -6.48 -0.90 -6.49
CA LYS A 25 -7.39 -1.85 -5.85
C LYS A 25 -7.63 -1.56 -4.36
N LEU A 26 -6.65 -0.95 -3.71
CA LEU A 26 -6.72 -0.53 -2.31
C LEU A 26 -7.52 0.77 -2.12
N ALA A 27 -7.41 1.69 -3.08
CA ALA A 27 -7.78 3.09 -2.92
C ALA A 27 -8.60 3.61 -4.11
N LYS A 28 -9.76 4.22 -3.84
CA LYS A 28 -10.48 5.00 -4.87
C LYS A 28 -9.79 6.34 -5.14
N THR A 29 -9.32 7.00 -4.10
CA THR A 29 -8.54 8.24 -4.13
C THR A 29 -7.26 8.04 -3.34
N CYS A 30 -6.17 8.62 -3.80
CA CYS A 30 -4.86 8.50 -3.16
C CYS A 30 -4.11 9.83 -3.27
N ILE A 31 -3.26 10.06 -2.28
CA ILE A 31 -2.41 11.24 -2.20
C ILE A 31 -1.00 10.82 -2.58
N LEU A 32 -0.49 11.42 -3.64
CA LEU A 32 0.88 11.30 -4.09
C LEU A 32 1.69 12.45 -3.49
N ARG A 33 2.63 12.12 -2.60
CA ARG A 33 3.67 13.02 -2.13
C ARG A 33 4.95 12.77 -2.92
N LEU A 34 5.42 13.81 -3.60
CA LEU A 34 6.65 13.79 -4.38
C LEU A 34 7.74 14.55 -3.61
N THR A 35 8.86 13.86 -3.38
CA THR A 35 10.09 14.42 -2.80
C THR A 35 11.25 14.17 -3.78
N LEU A 36 12.39 14.85 -3.59
CA LEU A 36 13.56 14.73 -4.46
C LEU A 36 14.11 13.30 -4.63
N CYS A 37 13.99 12.47 -3.59
CA CYS A 37 14.54 11.12 -3.58
C CYS A 37 13.48 10.01 -3.57
N LYS A 38 12.24 10.33 -3.17
CA LYS A 38 11.22 9.32 -2.83
C LYS A 38 9.84 9.78 -3.26
N LEU A 39 8.99 8.82 -3.61
CA LEU A 39 7.57 9.00 -3.86
C LEU A 39 6.81 8.27 -2.77
N TYR A 40 5.80 8.92 -2.21
CA TYR A 40 4.91 8.30 -1.24
C TYR A 40 3.49 8.30 -1.77
N PHE A 41 2.83 7.15 -1.72
CA PHE A 41 1.41 7.03 -1.95
C PHE A 41 0.71 6.81 -0.62
N ILE A 42 -0.15 7.75 -0.28
CA ILE A 42 -0.81 7.83 1.01
C ILE A 42 -2.30 7.62 0.78
N LEU A 43 -2.88 6.66 1.49
CA LEU A 43 -4.32 6.55 1.66
C LEU A 43 -4.64 6.98 3.08
N SER A 44 -5.53 7.95 3.22
CA SER A 44 -6.19 8.25 4.49
C SER A 44 -7.68 8.12 4.24
N ASP A 45 -8.25 6.95 4.55
CA ASP A 45 -9.69 6.76 4.48
C ASP A 45 -10.31 7.33 5.75
N LYS A 46 -11.33 8.17 5.61
CA LYS A 46 -12.03 8.74 6.77
C LYS A 46 -12.75 7.62 7.53
N VAL A 47 -12.98 7.81 8.83
CA VAL A 47 -13.63 6.84 9.74
C VAL A 47 -14.93 6.25 9.17
N ALA A 48 -15.68 7.02 8.37
CA ALA A 48 -16.91 6.59 7.70
C ALA A 48 -16.75 5.37 6.76
N ASN A 49 -15.56 5.12 6.23
CA ASN A 49 -15.26 3.97 5.35
C ASN A 49 -14.40 2.89 6.05
N GLY A 50 -14.38 2.88 7.39
CA GLY A 50 -13.61 1.90 8.16
C GLY A 50 -12.14 2.27 8.40
N GLY A 51 -11.77 3.55 8.21
CA GLY A 51 -10.54 4.15 8.76
C GLY A 51 -9.19 3.55 8.34
N ALA A 52 -9.16 2.74 7.28
CA ALA A 52 -7.92 2.13 6.81
C ALA A 52 -6.96 3.20 6.30
N SER A 53 -5.69 3.06 6.65
CA SER A 53 -4.62 3.96 6.21
C SER A 53 -3.53 3.17 5.50
N MET A 54 -2.95 3.73 4.45
CA MET A 54 -1.88 3.10 3.69
C MET A 54 -0.73 4.08 3.52
N TRP A 55 0.48 3.59 3.71
CA TRP A 55 1.71 4.30 3.43
C TRP A 55 2.58 3.45 2.52
N CYS A 56 2.71 3.85 1.26
CA CYS A 56 3.54 3.16 0.29
C CYS A 56 4.71 4.06 -0.10
N GLU A 57 5.93 3.60 0.14
CA GLU A 57 7.17 4.32 -0.15
C GLU A 57 7.90 3.66 -1.31
N LEU A 58 8.31 4.48 -2.29
CA LEU A 58 9.11 4.07 -3.43
C LEU A 58 10.33 5.00 -3.58
N SER A 59 11.50 4.41 -3.75
CA SER A 59 12.73 5.16 -4.09
C SER A 59 12.74 5.54 -5.57
N GLN A 60 12.89 6.83 -5.89
CA GLN A 60 12.82 7.30 -7.28
C GLN A 60 13.98 6.80 -8.15
N GLY A 61 15.16 6.61 -7.55
CA GLY A 61 16.38 6.20 -8.26
C GLY A 61 16.34 4.80 -8.87
N ASN A 62 15.38 3.97 -8.46
CA ASN A 62 15.24 2.59 -8.96
C ASN A 62 14.29 2.49 -10.16
N PHE A 63 13.54 3.56 -10.45
CA PHE A 63 12.50 3.53 -11.48
C PHE A 63 12.70 4.57 -12.58
N PHE A 64 13.22 5.75 -12.23
CA PHE A 64 13.23 6.90 -13.13
C PHE A 64 14.65 7.21 -13.62
N ASP A 65 14.84 7.23 -14.94
CA ASP A 65 16.09 7.67 -15.57
C ASP A 65 16.28 9.18 -15.46
N GLU A 66 15.19 9.93 -15.60
CA GLU A 66 15.17 11.37 -15.38
C GLU A 66 14.08 11.68 -14.35
N PHE A 67 14.44 12.36 -13.26
CA PHE A 67 13.48 12.84 -12.27
C PHE A 67 13.84 14.27 -11.89
N GLN A 68 12.93 15.19 -12.18
CA GLN A 68 13.08 16.60 -11.88
C GLN A 68 11.80 17.08 -11.21
N MET A 69 11.95 17.63 -10.01
CA MET A 69 10.86 18.26 -9.31
C MET A 69 11.29 19.60 -8.72
N GLU A 70 10.36 20.54 -8.75
CA GLU A 70 10.52 21.87 -8.19
C GLU A 70 9.21 22.22 -7.50
N GLY A 71 9.26 22.42 -6.19
CA GLY A 71 8.12 22.74 -5.34
C GLY A 71 7.60 24.16 -5.57
N VAL A 72 6.84 24.66 -4.60
CA VAL A 72 6.37 26.07 -4.61
C VAL A 72 7.35 26.99 -3.90
N ALA A 73 8.12 26.49 -2.94
CA ALA A 73 9.14 27.22 -2.20
C ALA A 73 10.42 26.39 -2.05
N ALA A 74 11.59 27.03 -2.03
CA ALA A 74 12.88 26.36 -1.90
C ALA A 74 13.05 25.64 -0.55
N GLU A 75 12.43 26.16 0.52
CA GLU A 75 12.49 25.59 1.87
C GLU A 75 11.61 24.34 2.06
N HIS A 76 10.60 24.16 1.21
CA HIS A 76 9.67 23.02 1.25
C HIS A 76 9.48 22.47 -0.16
N ASN A 77 10.52 21.79 -0.66
CA ASN A 77 10.56 21.20 -1.99
C ASN A 77 9.79 19.86 -2.03
N GLU A 78 8.51 19.91 -1.67
CA GLU A 78 7.58 18.78 -1.70
C GLU A 78 6.33 19.15 -2.50
N ILE A 79 5.72 18.17 -3.16
CA ILE A 79 4.47 18.37 -3.91
C ILE A 79 3.48 17.29 -3.47
N TYR A 80 2.31 17.71 -2.99
CA TYR A 80 1.21 16.82 -2.63
C TYR A 80 0.09 16.95 -3.66
N LEU A 81 -0.25 15.82 -4.27
CA LEU A 81 -1.28 15.71 -5.30
C LEU A 81 -2.30 14.65 -4.91
N GLU A 82 -3.57 15.01 -4.88
CA GLU A 82 -4.67 14.05 -4.79
C GLU A 82 -5.07 13.59 -6.19
N PHE A 83 -5.21 12.29 -6.40
CA PHE A 83 -5.60 11.74 -7.68
C PHE A 83 -6.32 10.39 -7.53
N VAL A 84 -6.92 9.93 -8.62
CA VAL A 84 -7.56 8.62 -8.70
C VAL A 84 -6.56 7.62 -9.30
N PRO A 85 -6.04 6.64 -8.52
CA PRO A 85 -5.02 5.72 -9.00
C PRO A 85 -5.45 4.86 -10.19
N GLU A 86 -6.73 4.53 -10.27
CA GLU A 86 -7.34 3.82 -11.41
C GLU A 86 -7.07 4.51 -12.77
N ASN A 87 -7.11 5.86 -12.80
CA ASN A 87 -6.82 6.61 -14.02
C ASN A 87 -5.34 6.51 -14.40
N LEU A 88 -4.45 6.52 -13.41
CA LEU A 88 -3.01 6.35 -13.61
C LEU A 88 -2.67 4.94 -14.05
N TRP A 89 -3.25 3.93 -13.40
CA TRP A 89 -3.08 2.53 -13.79
C TRP A 89 -3.53 2.29 -15.23
N ARG A 90 -4.69 2.82 -15.64
CA ARG A 90 -5.16 2.71 -17.04
C ARG A 90 -4.21 3.35 -18.04
N ALA A 91 -3.63 4.51 -17.72
CA ALA A 91 -2.61 5.15 -18.56
C ALA A 91 -1.28 4.38 -18.60
N LEU A 92 -0.92 3.67 -17.54
CA LEU A 92 0.27 2.81 -17.50
C LEU A 92 0.04 1.45 -18.18
N LYS A 93 -1.22 1.00 -18.31
CA LYS A 93 -1.55 -0.24 -19.01
C LYS A 93 -1.21 -0.16 -20.49
N THR A 94 -1.39 1.00 -21.11
CA THR A 94 -0.95 1.25 -22.50
C THR A 94 0.56 1.31 -22.63
N ALA A 95 1.31 1.43 -21.53
CA ALA A 95 2.76 1.50 -21.55
C ALA A 95 3.47 0.14 -21.50
N GLN A 96 2.77 -0.99 -21.31
CA GLN A 96 3.38 -2.32 -21.17
C GLN A 96 4.27 -2.75 -22.34
N SER A 97 4.11 -2.14 -23.52
CA SER A 97 4.96 -2.36 -24.69
C SER A 97 5.67 -1.09 -25.16
N ALA A 98 5.71 -0.04 -24.33
CA ALA A 98 6.30 1.24 -24.67
C ALA A 98 7.82 1.22 -24.59
N LYS A 99 8.44 2.08 -25.40
CA LYS A 99 9.88 2.35 -25.39
C LYS A 99 10.27 3.32 -24.27
N ALA A 100 9.39 4.27 -23.96
CA ALA A 100 9.60 5.22 -22.88
C ALA A 100 8.27 5.80 -22.40
N VAL A 101 8.21 6.16 -21.12
CA VAL A 101 7.10 6.91 -20.54
C VAL A 101 7.62 8.18 -19.89
N LYS A 102 6.96 9.30 -20.20
CA LYS A 102 7.24 10.62 -19.64
C LYS A 102 6.02 11.07 -18.84
N ILE A 103 6.22 11.32 -17.55
CA ILE A 103 5.19 11.82 -16.64
C ILE A 103 5.50 13.29 -16.36
N LYS A 104 4.54 14.19 -16.59
CA LYS A 104 4.73 15.63 -16.37
C LYS A 104 3.51 16.24 -15.71
N LEU A 105 3.74 17.12 -14.73
CA LEU A 105 2.66 17.95 -14.19
C LEU A 105 2.42 19.13 -15.14
N THR A 106 1.17 19.29 -15.57
CA THR A 106 0.76 20.37 -16.49
C THR A 106 -0.45 21.10 -15.92
N ASN A 107 -0.55 22.39 -16.19
CA ASN A 107 -1.70 23.20 -15.78
C ASN A 107 -2.22 23.93 -17.02
N LYS A 108 -3.27 23.36 -17.65
CA LYS A 108 -3.93 23.97 -18.82
C LYS A 108 -5.24 24.64 -18.38
N HIS A 109 -6.28 23.84 -18.18
CA HIS A 109 -7.57 24.28 -17.65
C HIS A 109 -7.77 23.84 -16.19
N CYS A 110 -7.26 22.65 -15.87
CA CYS A 110 -7.11 22.13 -14.52
C CYS A 110 -5.69 21.54 -14.38
N PRO A 111 -5.18 21.41 -13.15
CA PRO A 111 -3.94 20.70 -12.91
C PRO A 111 -4.10 19.22 -13.28
N CYS A 112 -3.27 18.76 -14.22
CA CYS A 112 -3.29 17.38 -14.71
C CYS A 112 -1.89 16.77 -14.71
N LEU A 113 -1.81 15.51 -14.31
CA LEU A 113 -0.65 14.67 -14.51
C LEU A 113 -0.72 14.08 -15.92
N ARG A 114 0.10 14.60 -16.83
CA ARG A 114 0.23 14.14 -18.21
C ARG A 114 1.18 12.95 -18.27
N VAL A 115 0.68 11.81 -18.73
CA VAL A 115 1.46 10.59 -19.00
C VAL A 115 1.57 10.45 -20.52
N ALA A 116 2.76 10.67 -21.07
CA ALA A 116 3.07 10.49 -22.48
C ALA A 116 3.83 9.17 -22.66
N VAL A 117 3.25 8.24 -23.40
CA VAL A 117 3.73 6.89 -23.66
C VAL A 117 4.23 6.82 -25.10
N GLU A 118 5.52 6.58 -25.28
CA GLU A 118 6.15 6.40 -26.59
C GLU A 118 6.10 4.92 -26.97
N LEU A 119 5.23 4.56 -27.90
CA LEU A 119 5.07 3.20 -28.38
C LEU A 119 6.04 2.90 -29.54
N PRO A 120 6.59 1.67 -29.61
CA PRO A 120 7.35 1.22 -30.77
C PRO A 120 6.45 1.17 -32.00
N SER A 121 6.94 1.67 -33.13
CA SER A 121 6.25 1.58 -34.42
C SER A 121 7.18 0.96 -35.46
N VAL A 122 6.59 0.21 -36.39
CA VAL A 122 7.29 -0.43 -37.51
C VAL A 122 7.63 0.60 -38.60
N SER A 123 6.92 1.73 -38.63
CA SER A 123 7.23 2.91 -39.46
C SER A 123 8.24 3.83 -38.79
N SER A 124 8.97 4.64 -39.56
CA SER A 124 9.95 5.64 -39.09
C SER A 124 9.37 6.75 -38.19
N SER A 125 8.06 6.80 -38.00
CA SER A 125 7.36 7.72 -37.10
C SER A 125 7.04 7.06 -35.75
N SER A 126 7.48 7.69 -34.65
CA SER A 126 7.13 7.27 -33.30
C SER A 126 5.66 7.59 -33.00
N ARG A 127 4.95 6.63 -32.37
CA ARG A 127 3.56 6.84 -31.93
C ARG A 127 3.59 7.26 -30.46
N ILE A 128 2.99 8.41 -30.16
CA ILE A 128 2.93 8.93 -28.79
C ILE A 128 1.49 8.97 -28.34
N VAL A 129 1.17 8.20 -27.32
CA VAL A 129 -0.15 8.23 -26.67
C VAL A 129 -0.04 9.11 -25.44
N THR A 130 -0.92 10.11 -25.31
CA THR A 130 -0.90 11.04 -24.19
C THR A 130 -2.19 10.91 -23.38
N HIS A 131 -2.06 10.69 -22.08
CA HIS A 131 -3.16 10.66 -21.13
C HIS A 131 -3.03 11.84 -20.16
N ASP A 132 -4.06 12.68 -20.08
CA ASP A 132 -4.12 13.77 -19.12
C ASP A 132 -5.01 13.34 -17.94
N ILE A 133 -4.41 13.10 -16.77
CA ILE A 133 -5.11 12.65 -15.57
C ILE A 133 -5.36 13.86 -14.66
N PRO A 134 -6.61 14.18 -14.30
CA PRO A 134 -6.88 15.30 -13.40
C PRO A 134 -6.32 15.02 -12.01
N VAL A 135 -5.69 16.03 -11.40
CA VAL A 135 -5.16 15.95 -10.04
C VAL A 135 -5.61 17.15 -9.21
N GLY A 136 -5.89 16.95 -7.93
CA GLY A 136 -6.12 18.01 -6.95
C GLY A 136 -4.79 18.41 -6.30
N VAL A 137 -4.48 19.69 -6.25
CA VAL A 137 -3.27 20.16 -5.57
C VAL A 137 -3.60 20.40 -4.10
N ILE A 138 -2.90 19.71 -3.19
CA ILE A 138 -3.18 19.84 -1.75
C ILE A 138 -2.46 21.08 -1.19
N PRO A 139 -3.21 22.04 -0.60
CA PRO A 139 -2.62 23.20 0.07
C PRO A 139 -1.72 22.82 1.24
N ARG A 140 -0.65 23.59 1.45
CA ARG A 140 0.35 23.42 2.53
C ARG A 140 -0.23 23.29 3.94
N ARG A 141 -1.38 23.92 4.18
CA ARG A 141 -2.06 23.88 5.49
C ARG A 141 -2.45 22.47 5.92
N MET A 142 -2.72 21.58 4.96
CA MET A 142 -3.14 20.20 5.20
C MET A 142 -1.98 19.19 5.11
N TRP A 143 -0.73 19.63 4.89
CA TRP A 143 0.39 18.69 4.74
C TRP A 143 0.72 17.95 6.04
N ASN A 144 0.41 18.53 7.20
CA ASN A 144 0.62 17.90 8.50
C ASN A 144 -0.24 16.65 8.70
N ASP A 145 -1.40 16.57 8.05
CA ASP A 145 -2.33 15.44 8.15
C ASP A 145 -1.85 14.22 7.34
N PHE A 146 -0.88 14.41 6.44
CA PHE A 146 -0.34 13.38 5.54
C PHE A 146 1.10 13.01 5.90
N ARG A 147 1.42 13.03 7.19
CA ARG A 147 2.69 12.51 7.70
C ARG A 147 2.63 11.00 7.84
N GLU A 148 3.81 10.39 7.85
CA GLU A 148 3.95 8.96 8.10
C GLU A 148 3.32 8.63 9.45
N PRO A 149 2.41 7.65 9.51
CA PRO A 149 1.80 7.26 10.76
C PRO A 149 2.88 6.71 11.71
N SER A 150 2.93 7.23 12.93
CA SER A 150 3.79 6.68 13.98
C SER A 150 3.36 5.24 14.27
N VAL A 151 4.25 4.29 14.06
CA VAL A 151 4.02 2.88 14.40
C VAL A 151 3.83 2.76 15.92
N PRO A 152 2.66 2.29 16.40
CA PRO A 152 2.49 2.00 17.82
C PRO A 152 3.32 0.76 18.21
N ASP A 153 3.64 0.62 19.50
CA ASP A 153 4.23 -0.60 20.03
C ASP A 153 3.27 -1.78 19.79
N PHE A 154 3.76 -2.84 19.17
CA PHE A 154 2.96 -3.98 18.75
C PHE A 154 2.88 -5.02 19.87
N ASP A 155 1.70 -5.58 20.11
CA ASP A 155 1.54 -6.67 21.09
C ASP A 155 2.11 -8.00 20.55
N VAL A 156 1.87 -8.27 19.27
CA VAL A 156 2.34 -9.49 18.58
C VAL A 156 2.75 -9.15 17.15
N SER A 157 3.88 -9.69 16.73
CA SER A 157 4.36 -9.62 15.36
C SER A 157 4.65 -11.02 14.82
N ILE A 158 4.10 -11.31 13.65
CA ILE A 158 4.19 -12.63 13.02
C ILE A 158 4.40 -12.49 11.51
N TYR A 159 5.15 -13.40 10.90
CA TYR A 159 5.24 -13.45 9.44
C TYR A 159 3.93 -13.96 8.85
N LEU A 160 3.51 -13.38 7.73
CA LEU A 160 2.29 -13.82 7.05
C LEU A 160 2.50 -15.15 6.30
N PRO A 161 1.47 -16.02 6.26
CA PRO A 161 1.45 -17.16 5.36
C PRO A 161 1.44 -16.71 3.90
N VAL A 162 1.50 -17.66 2.99
CA VAL A 162 1.39 -17.39 1.54
C VAL A 162 0.10 -16.60 1.25
N LEU A 163 0.27 -15.34 0.80
CA LEU A 163 -0.84 -14.40 0.60
C LEU A 163 -1.89 -14.92 -0.39
N LYS A 164 -1.51 -15.75 -1.36
CA LYS A 164 -2.46 -16.39 -2.30
C LYS A 164 -3.41 -17.37 -1.62
N THR A 165 -2.90 -18.15 -0.66
CA THR A 165 -3.70 -19.10 0.12
C THR A 165 -4.63 -18.33 1.06
N MET A 166 -4.07 -17.37 1.79
CA MET A 166 -4.83 -16.48 2.66
C MET A 166 -5.93 -15.73 1.90
N LYS A 167 -5.64 -15.23 0.68
CA LYS A 167 -6.64 -14.62 -0.20
C LYS A 167 -7.79 -15.56 -0.52
N SER A 168 -7.50 -16.80 -0.91
CA SER A 168 -8.52 -17.79 -1.26
C SER A 168 -9.42 -18.11 -0.07
N VAL A 169 -8.85 -18.15 1.14
CA VAL A 169 -9.60 -18.35 2.39
C VAL A 169 -10.50 -17.15 2.68
N VAL A 170 -9.94 -15.93 2.67
CA VAL A 170 -10.67 -14.67 2.92
C VAL A 170 -11.82 -14.47 1.92
N GLU A 171 -11.63 -14.85 0.65
CA GLU A 171 -12.66 -14.74 -0.38
C GLU A 171 -13.86 -15.65 -0.14
N ARG A 172 -13.63 -16.87 0.37
CA ARG A 172 -14.72 -17.79 0.78
C ARG A 172 -15.41 -17.30 2.05
N MET A 173 -14.61 -16.86 3.01
CA MET A 173 -15.02 -16.34 4.31
C MET A 173 -15.91 -15.09 4.21
N LYS A 174 -15.63 -14.20 3.25
CA LYS A 174 -16.45 -13.02 2.97
C LYS A 174 -17.90 -13.32 2.61
N ASN A 175 -18.17 -14.49 2.02
CA ASN A 175 -19.54 -14.88 1.70
C ASN A 175 -20.37 -15.23 2.95
N LEU A 176 -19.72 -15.43 4.10
CA LEU A 176 -20.35 -15.82 5.36
C LEU A 176 -20.56 -14.61 6.29
N SER A 177 -19.55 -13.75 6.43
CA SER A 177 -19.62 -12.55 7.28
C SER A 177 -18.81 -11.39 6.69
N ASN A 178 -19.14 -10.17 7.11
CA ASN A 178 -18.37 -8.96 6.80
C ASN A 178 -17.22 -8.71 7.79
N PHE A 179 -17.17 -9.46 8.89
CA PHE A 179 -16.18 -9.29 9.95
C PHE A 179 -15.33 -10.55 10.08
N ILE A 180 -14.04 -10.35 10.34
CA ILE A 180 -13.08 -11.42 10.56
C ILE A 180 -12.23 -11.10 11.79
N VAL A 181 -12.09 -12.07 12.67
CA VAL A 181 -11.21 -11.99 13.84
C VAL A 181 -9.88 -12.60 13.45
N ILE A 182 -8.83 -11.79 13.52
CA ILE A 182 -7.45 -12.23 13.35
C ILE A 182 -6.85 -12.43 14.72
N GLU A 183 -6.33 -13.62 14.96
CA GLU A 183 -5.58 -13.96 16.16
C GLU A 183 -4.16 -14.33 15.78
N ALA A 184 -3.19 -13.92 16.59
CA ALA A 184 -1.82 -14.40 16.46
C ALA A 184 -1.18 -14.58 17.83
N ASN A 185 -0.19 -15.47 17.90
CA ASN A 185 0.63 -15.69 19.08
C ASN A 185 2.13 -15.46 18.79
N LEU A 186 2.94 -15.57 19.85
CA LEU A 186 4.40 -15.45 19.78
C LEU A 186 5.11 -16.77 19.41
N SER A 187 4.36 -17.87 19.28
CA SER A 187 4.87 -19.19 18.92
C SER A 187 4.72 -19.55 17.44
N GLY A 188 4.19 -18.62 16.62
CA GLY A 188 4.12 -18.80 15.18
C GLY A 188 2.82 -19.38 14.66
N GLU A 189 1.74 -19.28 15.41
CA GLU A 189 0.39 -19.63 14.98
C GLU A 189 -0.46 -18.37 14.78
N MET A 190 -1.21 -18.37 13.69
CA MET A 190 -2.16 -17.33 13.33
C MET A 190 -3.50 -17.97 13.01
N ASN A 191 -4.59 -17.48 13.62
CA ASN A 191 -5.94 -17.94 13.31
C ASN A 191 -6.75 -16.85 12.63
N LEU A 192 -7.55 -17.25 11.65
CA LEU A 192 -8.60 -16.44 11.06
C LEU A 192 -9.93 -17.05 11.46
N LYS A 193 -10.72 -16.33 12.25
CA LYS A 193 -12.03 -16.79 12.73
C LYS A 193 -13.14 -15.91 12.19
N ILE A 194 -14.25 -16.55 11.82
CA ILE A 194 -15.51 -15.91 11.48
C ILE A 194 -16.61 -16.57 12.27
N GLU A 195 -17.39 -15.75 12.94
CA GLU A 195 -18.61 -16.13 13.62
C GLU A 195 -19.80 -15.50 12.90
N ALA A 196 -20.72 -16.34 12.45
CA ALA A 196 -21.99 -15.95 11.84
C ALA A 196 -23.12 -16.78 12.48
N ASP A 197 -24.37 -16.32 12.37
CA ASP A 197 -25.52 -16.88 13.10
C ASP A 197 -25.71 -18.40 12.95
N LEU A 198 -25.29 -18.98 11.82
CA LEU A 198 -25.49 -20.39 11.50
C LEU A 198 -24.19 -21.20 11.38
N VAL A 199 -23.02 -20.55 11.23
CA VAL A 199 -21.75 -21.23 10.95
C VAL A 199 -20.60 -20.43 11.57
N SER A 200 -19.76 -21.12 12.34
CA SER A 200 -18.43 -20.64 12.75
C SER A 200 -17.36 -21.29 11.89
N VAL A 201 -16.52 -20.50 11.23
CA VAL A 201 -15.38 -21.00 10.44
C VAL A 201 -14.09 -20.49 11.05
N THR A 202 -13.20 -21.40 11.42
CA THR A 202 -11.84 -21.09 11.87
C THR A 202 -10.83 -21.68 10.91
N THR A 203 -9.83 -20.89 10.54
CA THR A 203 -8.68 -21.35 9.74
C THR A 203 -7.42 -21.13 10.56
N HIS A 204 -6.66 -22.21 10.73
CA HIS A 204 -5.44 -22.23 11.52
C HIS A 204 -4.23 -22.25 10.59
N PHE A 205 -3.34 -21.28 10.74
CA PHE A 205 -2.03 -21.25 10.11
C PHE A 205 -0.98 -21.51 11.18
N LYS A 206 -0.18 -22.56 10.98
CA LYS A 206 0.89 -22.98 11.88
C LYS A 206 2.24 -22.79 11.20
N ASP A 207 3.31 -22.85 11.98
CA ASP A 207 4.70 -22.79 11.53
C ASP A 207 5.07 -21.47 10.82
N LEU A 208 4.47 -20.36 11.27
CA LEU A 208 4.85 -19.02 10.87
C LEU A 208 6.01 -18.56 11.77
N GLY A 209 7.10 -18.04 11.21
CA GLY A 209 8.14 -17.47 12.08
C GLY A 209 7.67 -16.20 12.78
N ASN A 210 8.33 -15.85 13.88
CA ASN A 210 8.22 -14.54 14.52
C ASN A 210 9.53 -13.78 14.29
N PRO A 211 9.48 -12.45 14.03
CA PRO A 211 10.70 -11.66 13.92
C PRO A 211 11.40 -11.54 15.28
N PRO A 212 12.75 -11.43 15.30
CA PRO A 212 13.55 -11.53 16.53
C PRO A 212 13.30 -10.40 17.55
N TRP A 213 12.84 -9.23 17.10
CA TRP A 213 12.48 -8.12 17.99
C TRP A 213 11.19 -8.38 18.79
N ALA A 214 10.40 -9.40 18.44
CA ALA A 214 9.33 -9.92 19.31
C ALA A 214 9.90 -10.67 20.54
N SER A 215 11.18 -11.05 20.50
CA SER A 215 11.86 -11.84 21.53
C SER A 215 13.00 -11.09 22.22
N GLU A 216 13.56 -10.06 21.56
CA GLU A 216 14.76 -9.33 22.01
C GLU A 216 14.51 -7.94 22.63
N ASP A 217 13.26 -7.55 22.89
CA ASP A 217 13.01 -6.36 23.71
C ASP A 217 13.25 -6.66 25.20
N GLY A 218 14.51 -6.48 25.59
CA GLY A 218 14.92 -6.09 26.94
C GLY A 218 14.42 -4.69 27.36
N CYS A 219 13.26 -4.26 26.88
CA CYS A 219 12.57 -3.06 27.35
C CYS A 219 11.66 -3.42 28.52
N GLN A 220 12.20 -3.25 29.73
CA GLN A 220 11.46 -3.22 30.98
C GLN A 220 10.49 -2.03 31.02
N SER A 221 9.34 -2.15 30.37
CA SER A 221 8.15 -1.36 30.69
C SER A 221 6.93 -1.94 29.97
N SER A 222 6.14 -2.71 30.74
CA SER A 222 4.74 -3.16 30.53
C SER A 222 4.42 -4.51 29.87
N ALA A 223 5.39 -5.28 29.35
CA ALA A 223 5.13 -6.65 28.82
C ALA A 223 5.51 -7.81 29.78
N GLN A 224 5.58 -7.57 31.10
CA GLN A 224 5.70 -8.68 32.05
C GLN A 224 4.33 -9.35 32.22
N GLY A 225 4.14 -10.51 31.56
CA GLY A 225 3.07 -11.45 31.89
C GLY A 225 2.05 -11.74 30.80
N ARG A 226 2.47 -11.90 29.54
CA ARG A 226 1.65 -12.62 28.56
C ARG A 226 2.31 -13.94 28.22
N ASP A 227 1.61 -15.03 28.51
CA ASP A 227 2.04 -16.38 28.14
C ASP A 227 2.36 -16.43 26.64
N LEU A 228 3.38 -17.22 26.27
CA LEU A 228 3.80 -17.42 24.87
C LEU A 228 2.66 -17.91 23.96
N GLU A 229 1.60 -18.47 24.56
CA GLU A 229 0.39 -18.97 23.91
C GLU A 229 -0.79 -17.98 23.94
N SER A 230 -0.67 -16.84 24.62
CA SER A 230 -1.75 -15.86 24.67
C SER A 230 -1.99 -15.26 23.29
N MET A 231 -3.23 -15.41 22.80
CA MET A 231 -3.60 -14.98 21.46
C MET A 231 -4.04 -13.51 21.49
N ALA A 232 -3.31 -12.66 20.78
CA ALA A 232 -3.77 -11.29 20.53
C ALA A 232 -4.80 -11.31 19.41
N GLU A 233 -6.03 -10.91 19.73
CA GLU A 233 -7.13 -10.82 18.76
C GLU A 233 -7.40 -9.39 18.29
N ALA A 234 -7.79 -9.25 17.03
CA ALA A 234 -8.34 -8.02 16.46
C ALA A 234 -9.43 -8.36 15.43
N CYS A 235 -10.62 -7.79 15.62
CA CYS A 235 -11.73 -7.90 14.68
C CYS A 235 -11.62 -6.80 13.62
N ILE A 236 -11.64 -7.15 12.33
CA ILE A 236 -11.53 -6.19 11.23
C ILE A 236 -12.58 -6.42 10.15
N ASP A 237 -12.82 -5.40 9.31
CA ASP A 237 -13.66 -5.56 8.10
C ASP A 237 -12.94 -6.42 7.06
N ILE A 238 -13.57 -7.54 6.71
CA ILE A 238 -13.03 -8.49 5.73
C ILE A 238 -12.84 -7.87 4.35
N LYS A 239 -13.63 -6.85 3.99
CA LYS A 239 -13.52 -6.17 2.69
C LYS A 239 -12.19 -5.44 2.58
N LYS A 240 -11.69 -4.84 3.67
CA LYS A 240 -10.41 -4.13 3.71
C LYS A 240 -9.25 -5.11 3.60
N LEU A 241 -9.33 -6.23 4.31
CA LEU A 241 -8.34 -7.31 4.18
C LEU A 241 -8.34 -7.91 2.77
N GLN A 242 -9.52 -8.15 2.19
CA GLN A 242 -9.65 -8.65 0.83
C GLN A 242 -9.06 -7.67 -0.19
N GLN A 243 -9.28 -6.36 -0.04
CA GLN A 243 -8.71 -5.33 -0.92
C GLN A 243 -7.18 -5.41 -0.91
N LEU A 244 -6.56 -5.55 0.26
CA LEU A 244 -5.12 -5.74 0.40
C LEU A 244 -4.66 -7.01 -0.32
N LEU A 245 -5.28 -8.15 -0.03
CA LEU A 245 -4.91 -9.44 -0.62
C LEU A 245 -5.17 -9.51 -2.13
N ALA A 246 -6.20 -8.84 -2.64
CA ALA A 246 -6.50 -8.75 -4.07
C ALA A 246 -5.54 -7.82 -4.82
N GLY A 247 -4.98 -6.82 -4.12
CA GLY A 247 -3.92 -5.95 -4.60
C GLY A 247 -2.63 -6.71 -4.87
N GLN A 248 -2.26 -7.64 -3.99
CA GLN A 248 -1.01 -8.40 -4.08
C GLN A 248 -1.04 -9.45 -5.20
N GLN A 249 -0.45 -9.13 -6.35
CA GLN A 249 -0.28 -10.07 -7.48
C GLN A 249 1.00 -10.92 -7.35
N VAL A 250 2.01 -10.40 -6.65
CA VAL A 250 3.31 -11.04 -6.42
C VAL A 250 3.49 -11.23 -4.92
N ASN A 251 4.09 -12.34 -4.51
CA ASN A 251 4.42 -12.53 -3.10
C ASN A 251 5.55 -11.56 -2.72
N PRO A 252 5.37 -10.74 -1.67
CA PRO A 252 6.42 -9.87 -1.19
C PRO A 252 7.60 -10.68 -0.66
N THR A 253 8.78 -10.06 -0.62
CA THR A 253 10.00 -10.66 -0.07
C THR A 253 9.89 -10.84 1.44
N LYS A 254 9.24 -9.89 2.12
CA LYS A 254 8.91 -9.96 3.54
C LYS A 254 7.48 -9.49 3.74
N ALA A 255 6.71 -10.26 4.51
CA ALA A 255 5.32 -9.96 4.82
C ALA A 255 5.13 -10.14 6.33
N LEU A 256 4.82 -9.05 7.02
CA LEU A 256 4.61 -9.01 8.46
C LEU A 256 3.17 -8.61 8.76
N CYS A 257 2.61 -9.26 9.77
CA CYS A 257 1.36 -8.87 10.40
C CYS A 257 1.67 -8.52 11.85
N ASN A 258 1.43 -7.27 12.21
CA ASN A 258 1.54 -6.79 13.57
C ASN A 258 0.14 -6.53 14.09
N ILE A 259 -0.17 -7.06 15.26
CA ILE A 259 -1.48 -6.94 15.88
C ILE A 259 -1.32 -6.14 17.17
N VAL A 260 -2.12 -5.09 17.31
CA VAL A 260 -2.35 -4.40 18.58
C VAL A 260 -3.73 -4.83 19.07
N HIS A 261 -3.76 -5.50 20.22
CA HIS A 261 -4.93 -6.16 20.77
C HIS A 261 -6.15 -5.23 20.79
N LYS A 262 -7.22 -5.64 20.09
CA LYS A 262 -8.50 -4.91 19.98
C LYS A 262 -8.40 -3.47 19.47
N ARG A 263 -7.29 -3.07 18.84
CA ARG A 263 -7.08 -1.69 18.36
C ARG A 263 -6.81 -1.60 16.88
N ILE A 264 -5.72 -2.18 16.39
CA ILE A 264 -5.25 -2.00 15.01
C ILE A 264 -4.51 -3.25 14.56
N VAL A 265 -4.74 -3.65 13.30
CA VAL A 265 -3.88 -4.60 12.59
C VAL A 265 -3.05 -3.83 11.58
N HIS A 266 -1.72 -4.01 11.65
CA HIS A 266 -0.75 -3.37 10.78
C HIS A 266 -0.04 -4.40 9.93
N PHE A 267 -0.18 -4.29 8.62
CA PHE A 267 0.51 -5.13 7.64
C PHE A 267 1.69 -4.38 7.06
N ILE A 268 2.88 -4.99 7.12
CA ILE A 268 4.08 -4.46 6.47
C ILE A 268 4.49 -5.43 5.37
N LEU A 269 4.41 -4.99 4.13
CA LEU A 269 4.84 -5.75 2.96
C LEU A 269 6.04 -5.06 2.34
N LEU A 270 7.18 -5.74 2.34
CA LEU A 270 8.37 -5.30 1.62
C LEU A 270 8.55 -6.20 0.40
N HIS A 271 8.55 -5.57 -0.77
CA HIS A 271 8.82 -6.24 -2.03
C HIS A 271 9.88 -5.45 -2.80
N GLU A 272 11.05 -6.06 -2.97
CA GLU A 272 12.23 -5.40 -3.54
C GLU A 272 12.54 -4.09 -2.79
N GLU A 273 12.35 -2.95 -3.45
CA GLU A 273 12.66 -1.60 -2.95
C GLU A 273 11.39 -0.79 -2.62
N VAL A 274 10.26 -1.47 -2.51
CA VAL A 274 8.94 -0.89 -2.22
C VAL A 274 8.52 -1.34 -0.82
N SER A 275 8.23 -0.37 0.04
CA SER A 275 7.68 -0.61 1.37
C SER A 275 6.21 -0.21 1.36
N LEU A 276 5.32 -1.16 1.62
CA LEU A 276 3.88 -0.94 1.74
C LEU A 276 3.45 -1.25 3.17
N GLN A 277 3.06 -0.21 3.90
CA GLN A 277 2.43 -0.31 5.21
C GLN A 277 0.93 -0.11 5.06
N TYR A 278 0.13 -0.98 5.66
CA TYR A 278 -1.32 -0.91 5.63
C TYR A 278 -1.90 -1.12 7.02
N PHE A 279 -2.66 -0.13 7.50
CA PHE A 279 -3.25 -0.10 8.82
C PHE A 279 -4.75 -0.29 8.69
N ILE A 280 -5.30 -1.27 9.42
CA ILE A 280 -6.73 -1.52 9.51
C ILE A 280 -7.13 -1.36 10.97
N PRO A 281 -7.97 -0.38 11.33
CA PRO A 281 -8.48 -0.26 12.68
C PRO A 281 -9.39 -1.45 13.01
N ALA A 282 -9.32 -1.90 14.25
CA ALA A 282 -10.23 -2.91 14.75
C ALA A 282 -11.63 -2.32 14.93
N ILE A 283 -12.63 -3.12 14.60
CA ILE A 283 -14.04 -2.79 14.82
C ILE A 283 -14.44 -3.46 16.13
N ALA A 284 -14.95 -2.65 17.06
CA ALA A 284 -15.43 -3.10 18.37
C ALA A 284 -16.76 -3.83 18.26
#